data_AF-A0A960IH01-F1
#
_entry.id   AF-A0A960IH01-F1
#
_cell.length_a   1.000
_cell.length_b   1.000
_cell.length_c   1.000
_cell.angle_alpha   90.00
_cell.angle_beta   90.00
_cell.angle_gamma   90.00
#
_symmetry.space_group_name_H-M   'P 1'
#
loop_
_entity.id
_entity.type
_entity.pdbx_description
1 polymer ?
#
loop_
_entity_poly.entity_id
_entity_poly.type
_entity_poly.pdbx_seq_one_letter_code
_entity_poly.pdbx_strand_id
1 'polypeptide(L)'
;APKHKGISWLILPMDTPGIDIRPLRSVPGTEEFSEVFFDDVRVPVANRVGDENDGWRVAMVTFSFERGTAFVSEMLASMQLVEQLAAAAKKVTRGSGTAWDDAGLRRDIGQVAADLDALWALVKRNVTQASRTGVPGPGGSVFKLHYSEVRHRLGLLGERVFERAGLALDDVAGMGNGPHVEGLLHAISISIAAGTTQIQRNIVAERILGLPKDR
;
A
#
# COMPACT_ATOMS: atom_id res chain seq x y z
N ALA A 1 -0.34 22.06 25.46
CA ALA A 1 -1.32 21.77 24.39
C ALA A 1 -1.07 20.36 23.83
N PRO A 2 -2.06 19.67 23.23
CA PRO A 2 -1.82 18.39 22.55
C PRO A 2 -0.68 18.51 21.52
N LYS A 3 0.17 17.49 21.39
CA LYS A 3 1.34 17.53 20.50
C LYS A 3 1.01 17.91 19.04
N HIS A 4 -0.20 17.59 18.57
CA HIS A 4 -0.64 17.89 17.21
C HIS A 4 -1.07 19.36 16.96
N LYS A 5 -1.12 20.20 18.01
CA LYS A 5 -1.52 21.62 17.92
C LYS A 5 -0.33 22.57 17.70
N GLY A 6 0.81 22.07 17.24
CA GLY A 6 2.01 22.85 16.94
C GLY A 6 2.58 22.58 15.54
N ILE A 7 1.76 22.04 14.64
CA ILE A 7 2.19 21.57 13.31
C ILE A 7 1.55 22.46 12.25
N SER A 8 2.32 22.97 11.29
CA SER A 8 1.83 23.69 10.11
C SER A 8 2.18 22.91 8.84
N TRP A 9 1.37 23.02 7.79
CA TRP A 9 1.66 22.42 6.48
C TRP A 9 2.17 23.51 5.53
N LEU A 10 3.33 23.28 4.91
CA LEU A 10 3.93 24.18 3.92
C LEU A 10 4.06 23.49 2.56
N ILE A 11 3.90 24.26 1.49
CA ILE A 11 4.26 23.85 0.12
C ILE A 11 5.53 24.60 -0.26
N LEU A 12 6.52 23.95 -0.84
CA LEU A 12 7.75 24.61 -1.26
C LEU A 12 8.37 23.93 -2.49
N PRO A 13 9.09 24.69 -3.34
CA PRO A 13 9.91 24.12 -4.39
C PRO A 13 11.04 23.27 -3.81
N MET A 14 11.30 22.09 -4.39
CA MET A 14 12.36 21.19 -3.91
C MET A 14 13.78 21.67 -4.28
N ASP A 15 13.90 22.69 -5.14
CA ASP A 15 15.14 23.40 -5.47
C ASP A 15 15.36 24.66 -4.59
N THR A 16 14.55 24.84 -3.53
CA THR A 16 14.74 25.97 -2.60
C THR A 16 16.13 25.88 -1.94
N PRO A 17 16.91 26.98 -1.90
CA PRO A 17 18.21 26.99 -1.24
C PRO A 17 18.14 26.49 0.21
N GLY A 18 19.09 25.62 0.58
CA GLY A 18 19.16 24.97 1.89
C GLY A 18 18.50 23.58 1.94
N ILE A 19 17.84 23.13 0.86
CA ILE A 19 17.35 21.74 0.76
C ILE A 19 18.47 20.84 0.23
N ASP A 20 18.80 19.79 0.99
CA ASP A 20 19.70 18.71 0.58
C ASP A 20 18.90 17.40 0.48
N ILE A 21 18.87 16.82 -0.73
CA ILE A 21 18.13 15.59 -1.04
C ILE A 21 19.14 14.47 -1.26
N ARG A 22 19.05 13.41 -0.46
CA ARG A 22 19.92 12.24 -0.54
C ARG A 22 19.10 11.01 -0.91
N PRO A 23 19.13 10.58 -2.18
CA PRO A 23 18.42 9.37 -2.61
C PRO A 23 18.87 8.15 -1.82
N LEU A 24 17.89 7.31 -1.47
CA LEU A 24 18.08 6.03 -0.80
C LEU A 24 17.79 4.92 -1.80
N ARG A 25 18.74 3.99 -1.91
CA ARG A 25 18.55 2.77 -2.70
C ARG A 25 17.71 1.76 -1.92
N SER A 26 16.57 1.40 -2.49
CA SER A 26 15.65 0.40 -1.94
C SER A 26 16.19 -1.03 -2.12
N VAL A 27 15.56 -2.02 -1.48
CA VAL A 27 15.95 -3.44 -1.60
C VAL A 27 15.85 -3.95 -3.05
N PRO A 28 14.80 -3.63 -3.84
CA PRO A 28 14.77 -3.92 -5.27
C PRO A 28 15.78 -3.13 -6.13
N GLY A 29 16.51 -2.17 -5.54
CA GLY A 29 17.50 -1.35 -6.24
C GLY A 29 16.96 -0.06 -6.86
N THR A 30 15.68 0.27 -6.63
CA THR A 30 15.07 1.54 -7.06
C THR A 30 15.46 2.70 -6.14
N GLU A 31 15.35 3.94 -6.63
CA GLU A 31 15.70 5.16 -5.87
C GLU A 31 14.48 6.09 -5.71
N GLU A 32 13.36 5.51 -5.27
CA GLU A 32 12.09 6.22 -5.07
C GLU A 32 11.96 6.90 -3.70
N PHE A 33 12.91 6.67 -2.80
CA PHE A 33 12.96 7.27 -1.47
C PHE A 33 14.19 8.15 -1.33
N SER A 34 14.10 9.18 -0.49
CA SER A 34 15.23 10.06 -0.16
C SER A 34 15.17 10.48 1.30
N GLU A 35 16.33 10.71 1.90
CA GLU A 35 16.44 11.58 3.06
C GLU A 35 16.46 13.03 2.59
N VAL A 36 15.70 13.90 3.24
CA VAL A 36 15.64 15.33 2.90
C VAL A 36 15.98 16.15 4.12
N PHE A 37 17.04 16.95 4.01
CA PHE A 37 17.50 17.87 5.04
C PHE A 37 17.13 19.30 4.66
N PHE A 38 16.69 20.07 5.66
CA PHE A 38 16.33 21.48 5.51
C PHE A 38 17.26 22.30 6.41
N ASP A 39 18.20 23.04 5.80
CA ASP A 39 19.14 23.91 6.50
C ASP A 39 18.81 25.38 6.20
N ASP A 40 18.33 26.11 7.21
CA ASP A 40 17.91 27.52 7.12
C ASP A 40 16.99 27.85 5.91
N VAL A 41 16.17 26.89 5.48
CA VAL A 41 15.26 27.02 4.34
C VAL A 41 14.18 28.06 4.63
N ARG A 42 14.11 29.11 3.79
CA ARG A 42 13.11 30.18 3.90
C ARG A 42 11.92 29.90 3.00
N VAL A 43 10.73 29.77 3.61
CA VAL A 43 9.47 29.55 2.89
C VAL A 43 8.55 30.76 3.10
N PRO A 44 7.96 31.35 2.03
CA PRO A 44 6.99 32.42 2.18
C PRO A 44 5.76 31.97 2.99
N VAL A 45 5.24 32.84 3.87
CA VAL A 45 4.03 32.54 4.66
C VAL A 45 2.83 32.24 3.78
N ALA A 46 2.77 32.83 2.58
CA ALA A 46 1.72 32.57 1.58
C ALA A 46 1.67 31.11 1.10
N ASN A 47 2.75 30.34 1.31
CA ASN A 47 2.79 28.93 0.95
C ASN A 47 2.26 28.00 2.06
N ARG A 48 1.83 28.55 3.19
CA ARG A 48 1.19 27.78 4.26
C ARG A 48 -0.21 27.35 3.83
N VAL A 49 -0.49 26.06 3.97
CA VAL A 49 -1.82 25.50 3.74
C VAL A 49 -2.59 25.48 5.05
N GLY A 50 -3.68 26.23 5.10
CA GLY A 50 -4.45 26.45 6.32
C GLY A 50 -3.80 27.46 7.27
N ASP A 51 -4.32 27.51 8.49
CA ASP A 51 -3.82 28.41 9.52
C ASP A 51 -2.54 27.89 10.18
N GLU A 52 -1.85 28.78 10.89
CA GLU A 52 -0.72 28.38 11.73
C GLU A 52 -1.18 27.35 12.75
N ASN A 53 -0.39 26.28 12.92
CA ASN A 53 -0.66 25.19 13.85
C ASN A 53 -1.90 24.32 13.50
N ASP A 54 -2.45 24.46 12.28
CA ASP A 54 -3.58 23.67 11.78
C ASP A 54 -3.17 22.56 10.78
N GLY A 55 -1.86 22.33 10.63
CA GLY A 55 -1.30 21.34 9.70
C GLY A 55 -1.76 19.90 9.97
N TRP A 56 -2.05 19.55 11.22
CA TRP A 56 -2.57 18.22 11.54
C TRP A 56 -3.96 17.95 10.94
N ARG A 57 -4.86 18.95 10.95
CA ARG A 57 -6.18 18.80 10.32
C ARG A 57 -6.02 18.58 8.82
N VAL A 58 -5.14 19.37 8.20
CA VAL A 58 -4.81 19.23 6.77
C VAL A 58 -4.25 17.82 6.49
N ALA A 59 -3.30 17.33 7.30
CA ALA A 59 -2.74 15.95 7.23
C ALA A 59 -3.84 14.88 7.27
N MET A 60 -4.79 15.02 8.20
CA MET A 60 -5.88 14.06 8.35
C MET A 60 -6.85 14.06 7.17
N VAL A 61 -7.10 15.20 6.55
CA VAL A 61 -7.89 15.27 5.31
C VAL A 61 -7.13 14.62 4.16
N THR A 62 -5.86 14.98 3.92
CA THR A 62 -5.08 14.38 2.82
C THR A 62 -5.00 12.85 2.95
N PHE A 63 -4.71 12.34 4.14
CA PHE A 63 -4.62 10.90 4.36
C PHE A 63 -5.96 10.17 4.27
N SER A 64 -7.11 10.85 4.43
CA SER A 64 -8.42 10.21 4.21
C SER A 64 -8.67 9.97 2.72
N PHE A 65 -8.24 10.87 1.85
CA PHE A 65 -8.29 10.70 0.39
C PHE A 65 -7.32 9.64 -0.11
N GLU A 66 -6.08 9.65 0.38
CA GLU A 66 -5.08 8.62 0.03
C GLU A 66 -5.61 7.20 0.31
N ARG A 67 -6.15 6.95 1.52
CA ARG A 67 -6.70 5.63 1.88
C ARG A 67 -8.08 5.34 1.29
N GLY A 68 -8.85 6.37 0.96
CA GLY A 68 -10.23 6.23 0.52
C GLY A 68 -10.36 5.89 -0.95
N THR A 69 -9.60 6.57 -1.80
CA THR A 69 -9.79 6.52 -3.26
C THR A 69 -8.50 6.33 -4.07
N ALA A 70 -7.32 6.62 -3.50
CA ALA A 70 -6.08 6.58 -4.29
C ALA A 70 -5.63 5.14 -4.65
N PHE A 71 -6.03 4.13 -3.86
CA PHE A 71 -5.61 2.74 -4.06
C PHE A 71 -6.37 1.95 -5.14
N VAL A 72 -7.26 2.60 -5.90
CA VAL A 72 -8.07 1.90 -6.93
C VAL A 72 -7.18 1.24 -7.98
N SER A 73 -6.15 1.95 -8.43
CA SER A 73 -5.23 1.46 -9.47
C SER A 73 -4.44 0.25 -8.99
N GLU A 74 -3.90 0.30 -7.78
CA GLU A 74 -3.14 -0.78 -7.15
C GLU A 74 -4.01 -2.00 -6.88
N MET A 75 -5.28 -1.77 -6.53
CA MET A 75 -6.25 -2.84 -6.33
C MET A 75 -6.53 -3.57 -7.65
N LEU A 76 -6.79 -2.83 -8.75
CA LEU A 76 -6.99 -3.43 -10.08
C LEU A 76 -5.74 -4.17 -10.57
N ALA A 77 -4.55 -3.58 -10.37
CA ALA A 77 -3.28 -4.24 -10.67
C ALA A 77 -3.12 -5.54 -9.88
N SER A 78 -3.58 -5.60 -8.63
CA SER A 78 -3.55 -6.81 -7.82
C SER A 78 -4.51 -7.89 -8.31
N MET A 79 -5.70 -7.53 -8.79
CA MET A 79 -6.62 -8.48 -9.42
C MET A 79 -5.98 -9.10 -10.67
N GLN A 80 -5.37 -8.27 -11.51
CA GLN A 80 -4.64 -8.73 -12.68
C GLN A 80 -3.45 -9.63 -12.30
N LEU A 81 -2.71 -9.28 -11.23
CA LEU A 81 -1.57 -10.07 -10.76
C LEU A 81 -1.98 -11.48 -10.30
N VAL A 82 -3.17 -11.64 -9.70
CA VAL A 82 -3.70 -12.95 -9.34
C VAL A 82 -3.99 -13.80 -10.57
N GLU A 83 -4.59 -13.22 -11.61
CA GLU A 83 -4.83 -13.91 -12.87
C GLU A 83 -3.52 -14.33 -13.56
N GLN A 84 -2.53 -13.43 -13.57
CA GLN A 84 -1.19 -13.71 -14.09
C GLN A 84 -0.51 -14.84 -13.31
N LEU A 85 -0.61 -14.83 -11.97
CA LEU A 85 -0.04 -15.88 -11.14
C LEU A 85 -0.72 -17.24 -11.38
N ALA A 86 -2.04 -17.26 -11.54
CA ALA A 86 -2.78 -18.47 -11.90
C ALA A 86 -2.37 -19.00 -13.29
N ALA A 87 -2.15 -18.10 -14.25
CA ALA A 87 -1.66 -18.47 -15.58
C ALA A 87 -0.22 -19.00 -15.54
N ALA A 88 0.65 -18.39 -14.72
CA ALA A 88 2.02 -18.87 -14.51
C ALA A 88 2.03 -20.26 -13.86
N ALA A 89 1.21 -20.48 -12.84
CA ALA A 89 1.10 -21.77 -12.16
C ALA A 89 0.71 -22.93 -13.11
N LYS A 90 -0.09 -22.64 -14.15
CA LYS A 90 -0.45 -23.62 -15.19
C LYS A 90 0.67 -23.92 -16.19
N LYS A 91 1.76 -23.14 -16.18
CA LYS A 91 2.91 -23.29 -17.09
C LYS A 91 4.15 -23.81 -16.36
N VAL A 92 4.35 -23.42 -15.10
CA VAL A 92 5.49 -23.88 -14.29
C VAL A 92 5.37 -25.38 -14.05
N THR A 93 6.32 -26.15 -14.57
CA THR A 93 6.34 -27.61 -14.48
C THR A 93 6.73 -28.09 -13.09
N ARG A 94 6.08 -29.17 -12.63
CA ARG A 94 6.39 -29.86 -11.36
C ARG A 94 6.22 -31.36 -11.52
N GLY A 95 7.33 -32.09 -11.48
CA GLY A 95 7.31 -33.53 -11.72
C GLY A 95 6.63 -33.84 -13.06
N SER A 96 5.55 -34.63 -13.03
CA SER A 96 4.76 -34.98 -14.21
C SER A 96 3.65 -33.99 -14.58
N GLY A 97 3.46 -32.91 -13.80
CA GLY A 97 2.40 -31.94 -13.96
C GLY A 97 2.91 -30.50 -13.88
N THR A 98 2.07 -29.62 -13.35
CA THR A 98 2.34 -28.18 -13.19
C THR A 98 2.10 -27.75 -11.75
N ALA A 99 2.57 -26.56 -11.38
CA ALA A 99 2.27 -25.98 -10.07
C ALA A 99 0.76 -25.89 -9.81
N TRP A 100 -0.06 -25.72 -10.86
CA TRP A 100 -1.52 -25.67 -10.76
C TRP A 100 -2.18 -26.98 -10.29
N ASP A 101 -1.49 -28.13 -10.41
CA ASP A 101 -2.01 -29.42 -9.96
C ASP A 101 -2.04 -29.56 -8.44
N ASP A 102 -1.25 -28.75 -7.71
CA ASP A 102 -1.33 -28.60 -6.26
C ASP A 102 -2.69 -27.97 -5.87
N ALA A 103 -3.58 -28.80 -5.31
CA ALA A 103 -4.91 -28.38 -4.89
C ALA A 103 -4.89 -27.33 -3.78
N GLY A 104 -3.87 -27.33 -2.92
CA GLY A 104 -3.68 -26.32 -1.88
C GLY A 104 -3.30 -24.97 -2.49
N LEU A 105 -2.31 -24.96 -3.39
CA LEU A 105 -1.90 -23.74 -4.10
C LEU A 105 -3.07 -23.13 -4.89
N ARG A 106 -3.80 -23.96 -5.64
CA ARG A 106 -4.96 -23.52 -6.42
C ARG A 106 -6.07 -22.94 -5.53
N ARG A 107 -6.32 -23.55 -4.37
CA ARG A 107 -7.29 -23.03 -3.39
C ARG A 107 -6.85 -21.67 -2.85
N ASP A 108 -5.58 -21.52 -2.48
CA ASP A 108 -5.08 -20.29 -1.88
C ASP A 108 -5.06 -19.11 -2.89
N ILE A 109 -4.74 -19.38 -4.16
CA ILE A 109 -4.90 -18.41 -5.25
C ILE A 109 -6.38 -18.00 -5.39
N GLY A 110 -7.30 -18.97 -5.34
CA GLY A 110 -8.74 -18.70 -5.36
C GLY A 110 -9.22 -17.86 -4.17
N GLN A 111 -8.66 -18.09 -2.98
CA GLN A 111 -8.98 -17.28 -1.80
C GLN A 111 -8.52 -15.84 -1.95
N VAL A 112 -7.31 -15.61 -2.47
CA VAL A 112 -6.82 -14.25 -2.74
C VAL A 112 -7.67 -13.55 -3.78
N ALA A 113 -8.12 -14.26 -4.83
CA ALA A 113 -9.06 -13.71 -5.81
C ALA A 113 -10.38 -13.26 -5.15
N ALA A 114 -10.97 -14.13 -4.32
CA ALA A 114 -12.21 -13.82 -3.60
C ALA A 114 -12.05 -12.64 -2.62
N ASP A 115 -10.90 -12.56 -1.93
CA ASP A 115 -10.61 -11.44 -1.02
C ASP A 115 -10.48 -10.12 -1.78
N LEU A 116 -9.84 -10.12 -2.96
CA LEU A 116 -9.75 -8.94 -3.82
C LEU A 116 -11.11 -8.51 -4.38
N ASP A 117 -11.98 -9.45 -4.74
CA ASP A 117 -13.35 -9.15 -5.16
C ASP A 117 -14.16 -8.49 -4.02
N ALA A 118 -14.01 -8.99 -2.79
CA ALA A 118 -14.63 -8.38 -1.61
C ALA A 118 -14.09 -6.97 -1.35
N LEU A 119 -12.77 -6.77 -1.47
CA LEU A 119 -12.14 -5.46 -1.38
C LEU A 119 -12.63 -4.51 -2.48
N TRP A 120 -12.86 -5.01 -3.70
CA TRP A 120 -13.39 -4.20 -4.79
C TRP A 120 -14.81 -3.70 -4.52
N ALA A 121 -15.66 -4.56 -3.94
CA ALA A 121 -16.98 -4.15 -3.49
C ALA A 121 -16.88 -3.06 -2.39
N LEU A 122 -15.94 -3.19 -1.45
CA LEU A 122 -15.70 -2.20 -0.41
C LEU A 122 -15.21 -0.86 -1.00
N VAL A 123 -14.31 -0.87 -1.98
CA VAL A 123 -13.84 0.33 -2.67
C VAL A 123 -14.99 1.05 -3.37
N LYS A 124 -15.83 0.32 -4.14
CA LYS A 124 -17.03 0.90 -4.78
C LYS A 124 -17.95 1.55 -3.75
N ARG A 125 -18.16 0.89 -2.60
CA ARG A 125 -18.95 1.45 -1.50
C ARG A 125 -18.30 2.73 -0.95
N ASN A 126 -16.99 2.73 -0.70
CA ASN A 126 -16.27 3.88 -0.15
C ASN A 126 -16.33 5.09 -1.09
N VAL A 127 -16.11 4.88 -2.39
CA VAL A 127 -16.25 5.92 -3.44
C VAL A 127 -17.67 6.47 -3.46
N THR A 128 -18.68 5.60 -3.43
CA THR A 128 -20.10 6.01 -3.41
C THR A 128 -20.47 6.82 -2.17
N GLN A 129 -19.88 6.52 -1.01
CA GLN A 129 -20.10 7.31 0.20
C GLN A 129 -19.39 8.65 0.11
N ALA A 130 -18.13 8.67 -0.33
CA ALA A 130 -17.35 9.89 -0.50
C ALA A 130 -17.99 10.86 -1.49
N SER A 131 -18.62 10.37 -2.57
CA SER A 131 -19.31 11.22 -3.53
C SER A 131 -20.55 11.91 -2.95
N ARG A 132 -21.15 11.37 -1.88
CA ARG A 132 -22.30 11.96 -1.18
C ARG A 132 -21.89 12.97 -0.11
N THR A 133 -20.77 12.72 0.58
CA THR A 133 -20.31 13.52 1.73
C THR A 133 -19.20 14.51 1.36
N GLY A 134 -18.63 14.40 0.15
CA GLY A 134 -17.48 15.18 -0.31
C GLY A 134 -16.14 14.73 0.26
N VAL A 135 -16.12 13.83 1.26
CA VAL A 135 -14.90 13.34 1.92
C VAL A 135 -15.00 11.84 2.22
N PRO A 136 -13.91 11.06 2.06
CA PRO A 136 -13.91 9.65 2.41
C PRO A 136 -14.14 9.39 3.90
N GLY A 137 -14.95 8.37 4.19
CA GLY A 137 -15.18 7.87 5.54
C GLY A 137 -14.06 6.94 6.03
N PRO A 138 -14.20 6.38 7.25
CA PRO A 138 -13.18 5.52 7.86
C PRO A 138 -13.04 4.14 7.17
N GLY A 139 -13.90 3.81 6.21
CA GLY A 139 -13.84 2.56 5.43
C GLY A 139 -12.52 2.35 4.67
N GLY A 140 -11.77 3.43 4.37
CA GLY A 140 -10.42 3.32 3.80
C GLY A 140 -9.43 2.61 4.72
N SER A 141 -9.58 2.72 6.04
CA SER A 141 -8.74 2.00 7.01
C SER A 141 -9.03 0.50 7.03
N VAL A 142 -10.30 0.10 6.85
CA VAL A 142 -10.70 -1.32 6.71
C VAL A 142 -10.10 -1.90 5.44
N PHE A 143 -10.21 -1.17 4.33
CA PHE A 143 -9.60 -1.55 3.06
C PHE A 143 -8.09 -1.72 3.22
N LYS A 144 -7.37 -0.68 3.70
CA LYS A 144 -5.91 -0.71 3.86
C LYS A 144 -5.46 -1.92 4.68
N LEU A 145 -6.11 -2.16 5.82
CA LEU A 145 -5.78 -3.26 6.72
C LEU A 145 -5.83 -4.60 5.98
N HIS A 146 -6.98 -4.94 5.39
CA HIS A 146 -7.14 -6.24 4.74
C HIS A 146 -6.36 -6.34 3.43
N TYR A 147 -6.30 -5.26 2.64
CA TYR A 147 -5.52 -5.20 1.40
C TYR A 147 -4.03 -5.47 1.64
N SER A 148 -3.45 -4.93 2.71
CA SER A 148 -2.03 -5.19 3.04
C SER A 148 -1.76 -6.68 3.32
N GLU A 149 -2.68 -7.36 4.00
CA GLU A 149 -2.59 -8.80 4.29
C GLU A 149 -2.80 -9.65 3.02
N VAL A 150 -3.73 -9.25 2.15
CA VAL A 150 -3.96 -9.88 0.84
C VAL A 150 -2.74 -9.76 -0.07
N ARG A 151 -2.14 -8.56 -0.16
CA ARG A 151 -0.93 -8.31 -0.97
C ARG A 151 0.25 -9.16 -0.52
N HIS A 152 0.46 -9.28 0.79
CA HIS A 152 1.53 -10.12 1.32
C HIS A 152 1.30 -11.59 0.99
N ARG A 153 0.07 -12.10 1.17
CA ARG A 153 -0.29 -13.47 0.79
C ARG A 153 -0.09 -13.72 -0.71
N LEU A 154 -0.47 -12.78 -1.56
CA LEU A 154 -0.24 -12.86 -3.00
C LEU A 154 1.25 -12.98 -3.35
N GLY A 155 2.11 -12.16 -2.73
CA GLY A 155 3.56 -12.28 -2.91
C GLY A 155 4.11 -13.65 -2.49
N LEU A 156 3.67 -14.18 -1.34
CA LEU A 156 4.06 -15.52 -0.88
C LEU A 156 3.56 -16.65 -1.79
N LEU A 157 2.41 -16.47 -2.46
CA LEU A 157 1.95 -17.40 -3.48
C LEU A 157 2.82 -17.34 -4.74
N GLY A 158 3.37 -16.17 -5.07
CA GLY A 158 4.42 -16.00 -6.08
C GLY A 158 5.61 -16.91 -5.80
N GLU A 159 6.20 -16.81 -4.60
CA GLU A 159 7.30 -17.69 -4.17
C GLU A 159 6.93 -19.16 -4.27
N ARG A 160 5.71 -19.50 -3.82
CA ARG A 160 5.23 -20.87 -3.94
C ARG A 160 5.11 -21.30 -5.39
N VAL A 161 4.67 -20.48 -6.34
CA VAL A 161 4.55 -20.87 -7.76
C VAL A 161 5.93 -21.07 -8.39
N PHE A 162 6.84 -20.11 -8.24
CA PHE A 162 8.12 -20.07 -8.94
C PHE A 162 9.24 -20.86 -8.24
N GLU A 163 9.05 -21.26 -6.98
CA GLU A 163 10.04 -21.97 -6.17
C GLU A 163 11.42 -21.28 -6.22
N ARG A 164 12.45 -21.97 -6.73
CA ARG A 164 13.81 -21.42 -6.81
C ARG A 164 13.91 -20.18 -7.68
N ALA A 165 13.05 -20.05 -8.70
CA ALA A 165 13.00 -18.84 -9.51
C ALA A 165 12.43 -17.64 -8.73
N GLY A 166 11.63 -17.86 -7.68
CA GLY A 166 11.18 -16.81 -6.76
C GLY A 166 12.31 -16.14 -5.97
N LEU A 167 13.50 -16.74 -5.94
CA LEU A 167 14.67 -16.17 -5.25
C LEU A 167 15.46 -15.17 -6.12
N ALA A 168 15.06 -14.96 -7.37
CA ALA A 168 15.76 -14.10 -8.32
C ALA A 168 14.87 -12.91 -8.74
N LEU A 169 15.47 -11.71 -8.74
CA LEU A 169 14.83 -10.51 -9.29
C LEU A 169 14.78 -10.57 -10.83
N ASP A 170 15.80 -11.13 -11.45
CA ASP A 170 15.83 -11.34 -12.90
C ASP A 170 14.89 -12.45 -13.33
N ASP A 171 14.38 -12.36 -14.56
CA ASP A 171 13.56 -13.41 -15.14
C ASP A 171 14.40 -14.67 -15.40
N VAL A 172 14.06 -15.74 -14.69
CA VAL A 172 14.73 -17.03 -14.80
C VAL A 172 14.09 -17.79 -15.95
N ALA A 173 14.84 -17.94 -17.04
CA ALA A 173 14.45 -18.75 -18.21
C ALA A 173 13.08 -18.37 -18.82
N GLY A 174 12.67 -17.09 -18.73
CA GLY A 174 11.41 -16.62 -19.30
C GLY A 174 10.18 -17.04 -18.50
N MET A 175 10.35 -17.45 -17.23
CA MET A 175 9.25 -17.86 -16.35
C MET A 175 8.38 -16.67 -15.92
N GLY A 176 8.90 -15.45 -15.99
CA GLY A 176 8.22 -14.23 -15.58
C GLY A 176 8.17 -14.03 -14.06
N ASN A 177 9.12 -14.61 -13.30
CA ASN A 177 9.16 -14.50 -11.83
C ASN A 177 9.46 -13.08 -11.34
N GLY A 178 10.29 -12.31 -12.05
CA GLY A 178 10.83 -11.03 -11.56
C GLY A 178 9.79 -10.05 -11.00
N PRO A 179 8.72 -9.71 -11.75
CA PRO A 179 7.66 -8.82 -11.25
C PRO A 179 6.94 -9.35 -9.99
N HIS A 180 6.87 -10.66 -9.80
CA HIS A 180 6.28 -11.26 -8.60
C HIS A 180 7.20 -11.10 -7.38
N VAL A 181 8.50 -11.28 -7.56
CA VAL A 181 9.52 -11.11 -6.51
C VAL A 181 9.61 -9.65 -6.08
N GLU A 182 9.68 -8.72 -7.04
CA GLU A 182 9.60 -7.28 -6.77
C GLU A 182 8.30 -6.93 -6.04
N GLY A 183 7.17 -7.49 -6.49
CA GLY A 183 5.87 -7.31 -5.86
C GLY A 183 5.80 -7.80 -4.41
N LEU A 184 6.49 -8.90 -4.06
CA LEU A 184 6.61 -9.38 -2.68
C LEU A 184 7.45 -8.43 -1.82
N LEU A 185 8.60 -7.99 -2.32
CA LEU A 185 9.46 -7.02 -1.61
C LEU A 185 8.70 -5.72 -1.33
N HIS A 186 7.97 -5.22 -2.33
CA HIS A 186 7.11 -4.06 -2.16
C HIS A 186 5.95 -4.33 -1.18
N ALA A 187 5.36 -5.53 -1.17
CA ALA A 187 4.25 -5.85 -0.26
C ALA A 187 4.61 -5.72 1.23
N ILE A 188 5.89 -5.90 1.60
CA ILE A 188 6.39 -5.67 2.96
C ILE A 188 6.14 -4.21 3.39
N SER A 189 6.45 -3.26 2.51
CA SER A 189 6.30 -1.83 2.79
C SER A 189 4.84 -1.43 3.03
N ILE A 190 3.89 -2.06 2.32
CA ILE A 190 2.44 -1.75 2.40
C ILE A 190 1.89 -1.99 3.83
N SER A 191 2.46 -2.93 4.58
CA SER A 191 2.05 -3.21 5.96
C SER A 191 2.45 -2.09 6.94
N ILE A 192 3.41 -1.25 6.56
CA ILE A 192 4.02 -0.19 7.38
C ILE A 192 3.57 1.20 6.88
N ALA A 193 3.71 1.45 5.58
CA ALA A 193 3.39 2.71 4.92
C ALA A 193 1.92 3.11 5.10
N ALA A 194 1.67 4.42 5.01
CA ALA A 194 0.34 5.04 5.19
C ALA A 194 -0.37 4.65 6.53
N GLY A 195 0.42 4.33 7.56
CA GLY A 195 -0.02 3.91 8.88
C GLY A 195 0.03 2.40 9.05
N THR A 196 0.81 1.91 10.02
CA THR A 196 1.05 0.49 10.24
C THR A 196 -0.24 -0.30 10.47
N THR A 197 -0.19 -1.60 10.22
CA THR A 197 -1.29 -2.53 10.46
C THR A 197 -1.88 -2.39 11.88
N GLN A 198 -1.04 -2.18 12.89
CA GLN A 198 -1.43 -1.98 14.28
C GLN A 198 -2.21 -0.67 14.46
N ILE A 199 -1.72 0.42 13.87
CA ILE A 199 -2.43 1.71 13.89
C ILE A 199 -3.79 1.61 13.18
N GLN A 200 -3.88 0.89 12.06
CA GLN A 200 -5.16 0.69 11.38
C GLN A 200 -6.14 -0.13 12.21
N ARG A 201 -5.68 -1.17 12.93
CA ARG A 201 -6.53 -1.92 13.88
C ARG A 201 -7.09 -1.02 14.98
N ASN A 202 -6.27 -0.13 15.54
CA ASN A 202 -6.74 0.84 16.54
C ASN A 202 -7.77 1.81 15.94
N ILE A 203 -7.54 2.31 14.72
CA ILE A 203 -8.51 3.18 14.02
C ILE A 203 -9.84 2.45 13.82
N VAL A 204 -9.82 1.20 13.37
CA VAL A 204 -11.04 0.40 13.18
C VAL A 204 -11.75 0.17 14.52
N ALA A 205 -11.02 -0.25 15.55
CA ALA A 205 -11.55 -0.48 16.90
C ALA A 205 -12.23 0.78 17.47
N GLU A 206 -11.52 1.90 17.49
CA GLU A 206 -11.99 3.12 18.16
C GLU A 206 -13.01 3.90 17.33
N ARG A 207 -12.76 4.06 16.01
CA ARG A 207 -13.57 4.98 15.17
C ARG A 207 -14.73 4.31 14.45
N ILE A 208 -14.65 2.99 14.22
CA ILE A 208 -15.71 2.24 13.54
C ILE A 208 -16.50 1.41 14.54
N LEU A 209 -15.82 0.67 15.41
CA LEU A 209 -16.47 -0.21 16.38
C LEU A 209 -16.82 0.48 17.71
N GLY A 210 -16.31 1.69 17.96
CA GLY A 210 -16.60 2.45 19.18
C GLY A 210 -15.97 1.87 20.44
N LEU A 211 -14.90 1.07 20.31
CA LEU A 211 -14.20 0.49 21.44
C LEU A 211 -13.40 1.56 22.21
N PRO A 212 -13.16 1.37 23.52
CA PRO A 212 -12.33 2.28 24.31
C PRO A 212 -10.90 2.38 23.74
N LYS A 213 -10.25 3.54 23.94
CA LYS A 213 -8.84 3.70 23.59
C LYS A 213 -7.95 2.87 24.52
N ASP A 214 -6.94 2.22 23.96
CA ASP A 214 -5.86 1.62 24.73
C ASP A 214 -5.15 2.71 25.56
N ARG A 215 -4.89 2.40 26.83
CA ARG A 215 -4.21 3.29 27.79
C ARG A 215 -2.69 3.20 27.65
#